data_AF-A0A7C1MMH9-F1
#
_entry.id   AF-A0A7C1MMH9-F1
#
_cell.length_a   1.000
_cell.length_b   1.000
_cell.length_c   1.000
_cell.angle_alpha   90.00
_cell.angle_beta   90.00
_cell.angle_gamma   90.00
#
_symmetry.space_group_name_H-M   'P 1'
#
loop_
_entity.id
_entity.type
_entity.pdbx_description
1 polymer ?
#
loop_
_entity_poly.entity_id
_entity_poly.type
_entity_poly.pdbx_seq_one_letter_code
_entity_poly.pdbx_strand_id
1 'polypeptide(L)'
;MKFSIWIQEQWQKRGLYAWLMMPLSFLYCLVMILRREAYGSGLLKTYQIGKPVIVIGNLSVGGTGKTPLVIWLANGLARKGFRPAVISRGYGGRAKKFPLLVNAETHAAISGDEPAMIARRLGCPVVIDPDRVAAANWLVERDLCDVIISDDGLQHLALGRDLEIAVITSDRVAGNGLCLPAGPLRENQARLKSIDVVISREKKSTLTEHTMDLLPGECSRLENPAMRLPLSAFWKGPVHAIAGIGNPEGFFSSLRTAGLEIIPHPFP
;
A
#
# COMPACT_ATOMS: atom_id res chain seq x y z
N MET A 1 12.32 -15.52 -10.36
CA MET A 1 11.12 -15.07 -11.09
C MET A 1 10.10 -16.19 -11.30
N LYS A 2 10.44 -17.35 -11.88
CA LYS A 2 9.48 -18.47 -12.06
C LYS A 2 8.88 -19.01 -10.75
N PHE A 3 9.68 -19.10 -9.68
CA PHE A 3 9.24 -19.63 -8.38
C PHE A 3 8.25 -18.71 -7.64
N SER A 4 8.46 -17.40 -7.67
CA SER A 4 7.56 -16.43 -7.02
C SER A 4 6.18 -16.41 -7.69
N ILE A 5 6.15 -16.49 -9.03
CA ILE A 5 4.91 -16.59 -9.81
C ILE A 5 4.17 -17.89 -9.45
N TRP A 6 4.89 -19.02 -9.41
CA TRP A 6 4.30 -20.30 -9.03
C TRP A 6 3.69 -20.28 -7.61
N ILE A 7 4.36 -19.67 -6.62
CA ILE A 7 3.80 -19.50 -5.27
C ILE A 7 2.53 -18.65 -5.30
N GLN A 8 2.53 -17.53 -6.03
CA GLN A 8 1.36 -16.65 -6.14
C GLN A 8 0.15 -17.38 -6.73
N GLU A 9 0.37 -18.28 -7.69
CA GLU A 9 -0.68 -19.16 -8.23
C GLU A 9 -1.17 -20.17 -7.20
N GLN A 10 -0.27 -20.79 -6.43
CA GLN A 10 -0.67 -21.71 -5.36
C GLN A 10 -1.50 -21.00 -4.28
N TRP A 11 -1.18 -19.75 -3.96
CA TRP A 11 -1.93 -18.93 -3.03
C TRP A 11 -3.37 -18.61 -3.46
N GLN A 12 -3.72 -18.82 -4.73
CA GLN A 12 -5.11 -18.69 -5.19
C GLN A 12 -5.95 -19.95 -4.91
N LYS A 13 -5.30 -21.08 -4.60
CA LYS A 13 -5.95 -22.39 -4.50
C LYS A 13 -5.75 -23.01 -3.11
N ARG A 14 -6.65 -23.90 -2.71
CA ARG A 14 -6.47 -24.78 -1.54
C ARG A 14 -6.02 -26.18 -1.98
N GLY A 15 -4.90 -26.23 -2.70
CA GLY A 15 -4.31 -27.46 -3.23
C GLY A 15 -3.35 -28.14 -2.25
N LEU A 16 -2.61 -29.14 -2.74
CA LEU A 16 -1.64 -29.90 -1.96
C LEU A 16 -0.59 -29.00 -1.27
N TYR A 17 -0.11 -27.96 -1.97
CA TYR A 17 0.81 -26.98 -1.38
C TYR A 17 0.23 -26.31 -0.14
N ALA A 18 -1.00 -25.82 -0.22
CA ALA A 18 -1.66 -25.15 0.90
C ALA A 18 -1.87 -26.10 2.08
N TRP A 19 -2.19 -27.37 1.80
CA TRP A 19 -2.35 -28.40 2.84
C TRP A 19 -1.02 -28.72 3.53
N LEU A 20 0.05 -28.94 2.76
CA LEU A 20 1.38 -29.21 3.30
C LEU A 20 1.94 -28.03 4.12
N MET A 21 1.65 -26.80 3.69
CA MET A 21 2.09 -25.58 4.38
C MET A 21 1.15 -25.14 5.52
N MET A 22 0.01 -25.82 5.71
CA MET A 22 -1.00 -25.43 6.69
C MET A 22 -0.47 -25.38 8.13
N PRO A 23 0.33 -26.36 8.63
CA PRO A 23 0.88 -26.30 9.98
C PRO A 23 1.78 -25.09 10.20
N LEU A 24 2.61 -24.76 9.20
CA LEU A 24 3.48 -23.58 9.25
C LEU A 24 2.68 -22.28 9.17
N SER A 25 1.61 -22.26 8.40
CA SER A 25 0.68 -21.12 8.31
C SER A 25 -0.07 -20.88 9.62
N PHE A 26 -0.49 -21.95 10.30
CA PHE A 26 -1.09 -21.87 11.62
C PHE A 26 -0.11 -21.29 12.64
N LEU A 27 1.13 -21.80 12.68
CA LEU A 27 2.17 -21.29 13.58
C LEU A 27 2.46 -19.81 13.30
N TYR A 28 2.64 -19.43 12.04
CA TYR A 28 2.85 -18.04 11.64
C TYR A 28 1.70 -17.14 12.09
N CYS A 29 0.46 -17.54 11.84
CA CYS A 29 -0.73 -16.79 12.24
C CYS A 29 -0.82 -16.65 13.76
N LEU A 30 -0.53 -17.72 14.50
CA LEU A 30 -0.52 -17.71 15.96
C LEU A 30 0.53 -16.71 16.49
N VAL A 31 1.75 -16.74 15.95
CA VAL A 31 2.80 -15.79 16.33
C VAL A 31 2.38 -14.34 16.04
N MET A 32 1.73 -14.07 14.90
CA MET A 32 1.23 -12.73 14.59
C MET A 32 0.12 -12.27 15.55
N ILE A 33 -0.79 -13.17 15.93
CA ILE A 33 -1.83 -12.88 16.93
C ILE A 33 -1.18 -12.58 18.28
N LEU A 34 -0.33 -13.48 18.79
CA LEU A 34 0.35 -13.32 20.07
C LEU A 34 1.18 -12.03 20.11
N ARG A 35 1.89 -11.71 19.02
CA ARG A 35 2.62 -10.45 18.89
C ARG A 35 1.69 -9.25 19.03
N ARG A 36 0.53 -9.26 18.37
CA ARG A 36 -0.45 -8.18 18.47
C ARG A 36 -1.02 -8.04 19.88
N GLU A 37 -1.40 -9.14 20.52
CA GLU A 37 -1.88 -9.12 21.90
C GLU A 37 -0.80 -8.62 22.87
N ALA A 38 0.47 -8.95 22.64
CA ALA A 38 1.58 -8.45 23.44
C ALA A 38 1.77 -6.92 23.32
N TYR A 39 1.58 -6.33 22.13
CA TYR A 39 1.56 -4.86 22.00
C TYR A 39 0.28 -4.25 22.59
N GLY A 40 -0.88 -4.88 22.39
CA GLY A 40 -2.17 -4.38 22.89
C GLY A 40 -2.29 -4.40 24.41
N SER A 41 -1.67 -5.38 25.07
CA SER A 41 -1.58 -5.47 26.54
C SER A 41 -0.46 -4.61 27.15
N GLY A 42 0.37 -3.96 26.32
CA GLY A 42 1.51 -3.17 26.77
C GLY A 42 2.74 -3.99 27.19
N LEU A 43 2.74 -5.31 27.00
CA LEU A 43 3.91 -6.16 27.22
C LEU A 43 5.07 -5.78 26.29
N LEU A 44 4.77 -5.45 25.03
CA LEU A 44 5.72 -4.87 24.09
C LEU A 44 5.52 -3.36 24.00
N LYS A 45 6.63 -2.62 23.89
CA LYS A 45 6.64 -1.17 23.93
C LYS A 45 6.09 -0.56 22.64
N THR A 46 5.03 0.22 22.79
CA THR A 46 4.48 1.11 21.75
C THR A 46 4.96 2.54 22.02
N TYR A 47 5.38 3.24 20.97
CA TYR A 47 5.92 4.60 21.05
C TYR A 47 4.87 5.60 20.57
N GLN A 48 4.50 6.53 21.44
CA GLN A 48 3.62 7.65 21.11
C GLN A 48 4.43 8.80 20.51
N ILE A 49 3.97 9.36 19.40
CA ILE A 49 4.72 10.35 18.60
C ILE A 49 4.36 11.79 18.99
N GLY A 50 3.28 12.00 19.76
CA GLY A 50 2.83 13.34 20.17
C GLY A 50 2.11 14.13 19.07
N LYS A 51 1.92 13.54 17.89
CA LYS A 51 1.06 14.01 16.80
C LYS A 51 0.13 12.87 16.35
N PRO A 52 -1.06 13.15 15.82
CA PRO A 52 -1.94 12.14 15.24
C PRO A 52 -1.24 11.29 14.17
N VAL A 53 -1.35 9.97 14.28
CA VAL A 53 -0.78 8.98 13.35
C VAL A 53 -1.91 8.14 12.74
N ILE A 54 -2.06 8.26 11.42
CA ILE A 54 -2.98 7.45 10.62
C ILE A 54 -2.18 6.35 9.91
N VAL A 55 -2.52 5.10 10.18
CA VAL A 55 -1.86 3.93 9.56
C VAL A 55 -2.73 3.39 8.44
N ILE A 56 -2.18 3.34 7.23
CA ILE A 56 -2.82 2.72 6.07
C ILE A 56 -2.08 1.43 5.74
N GLY A 57 -2.81 0.33 5.56
CA GLY A 57 -2.20 -0.94 5.21
C GLY A 57 -3.17 -1.94 4.59
N ASN A 58 -2.68 -3.16 4.41
CA ASN A 58 -3.50 -4.30 4.04
C ASN A 58 -3.07 -5.54 4.82
N LEU A 59 -3.91 -6.58 4.77
CA LEU A 59 -3.64 -7.86 5.44
C LEU A 59 -2.96 -8.89 4.53
N SER A 60 -2.58 -8.54 3.30
CA SER A 60 -2.07 -9.48 2.31
C SER A 60 -0.70 -9.09 1.74
N VAL A 61 0.04 -10.06 1.23
CA VAL A 61 1.23 -9.81 0.42
C VAL A 61 0.79 -9.51 -1.01
N GLY A 62 1.12 -8.31 -1.50
CA GLY A 62 0.77 -7.87 -2.84
C GLY A 62 0.31 -6.41 -2.88
N GLY A 63 0.15 -5.88 -4.09
CA GLY A 63 -0.30 -4.51 -4.34
C GLY A 63 -1.81 -4.36 -4.18
N THR A 64 -2.27 -3.97 -2.99
CA THR A 64 -3.69 -3.72 -2.70
C THR A 64 -4.18 -2.32 -3.11
N GLY A 65 -3.30 -1.47 -3.64
CA GLY A 65 -3.66 -0.12 -4.07
C GLY A 65 -3.85 0.86 -2.92
N LYS A 66 -3.02 0.75 -1.87
CA LYS A 66 -2.98 1.68 -0.73
C LYS A 66 -2.47 3.06 -1.13
N THR A 67 -1.49 3.12 -2.03
CA THR A 67 -0.80 4.36 -2.38
C THR A 67 -1.75 5.45 -2.92
N PRO A 68 -2.73 5.16 -3.79
CA PRO A 68 -3.77 6.13 -4.14
C PRO A 68 -4.53 6.69 -2.93
N LEU A 69 -4.85 5.85 -1.94
CA LEU A 69 -5.54 6.29 -0.72
C LEU A 69 -4.64 7.17 0.15
N VAL A 70 -3.35 6.83 0.30
CA VAL A 70 -2.35 7.67 0.98
C VAL A 70 -2.30 9.07 0.34
N ILE A 71 -2.20 9.12 -0.99
CA ILE A 71 -2.15 10.39 -1.73
C ILE A 71 -3.45 11.18 -1.59
N TRP A 72 -4.60 10.51 -1.70
CA TRP A 72 -5.91 11.13 -1.55
C TRP A 72 -6.08 11.72 -0.15
N LEU A 73 -5.73 10.96 0.90
CA LEU A 73 -5.86 11.37 2.28
C LEU A 73 -4.94 12.56 2.60
N ALA A 74 -3.67 12.49 2.20
CA ALA A 74 -2.71 13.57 2.41
C ALA A 74 -3.21 14.88 1.76
N ASN A 75 -3.64 14.83 0.49
CA ASN A 75 -4.19 15.99 -0.19
C ASN A 75 -5.48 16.50 0.47
N GLY A 76 -6.36 15.61 0.91
CA GLY A 76 -7.60 15.96 1.61
C GLY A 76 -7.33 16.67 2.94
N LEU A 77 -6.37 16.20 3.73
CA LEU A 77 -5.94 16.82 4.98
C LEU A 77 -5.30 18.19 4.73
N ALA A 78 -4.42 18.29 3.73
CA ALA A 78 -3.80 19.57 3.34
C ALA A 78 -4.86 20.62 2.95
N ARG A 79 -5.89 20.24 2.17
CA ARG A 79 -7.01 21.13 1.82
C ARG A 79 -7.83 21.59 3.03
N LYS A 80 -7.82 20.82 4.12
CA LYS A 80 -8.45 21.18 5.39
C LYS A 80 -7.53 22.01 6.31
N GLY A 81 -6.35 22.40 5.84
CA GLY A 81 -5.41 23.25 6.57
C GLY A 81 -4.40 22.50 7.46
N PHE A 82 -4.39 21.16 7.43
CA PHE A 82 -3.37 20.37 8.12
C PHE A 82 -2.05 20.35 7.34
N ARG A 83 -0.94 20.07 8.02
CA ARG A 83 0.39 19.82 7.45
C ARG A 83 0.69 18.31 7.54
N PRO A 84 0.19 17.49 6.60
CA PRO A 84 0.45 16.06 6.62
C PRO A 84 1.92 15.76 6.31
N ALA A 85 2.44 14.66 6.84
CA ALA A 85 3.65 14.02 6.34
C ALA A 85 3.44 12.52 6.16
N VAL A 86 4.07 11.93 5.15
CA VAL A 86 3.99 10.49 4.89
C VAL A 86 5.27 9.82 5.36
N ILE A 87 5.13 8.71 6.08
CA ILE A 87 6.23 7.81 6.40
C ILE A 87 6.07 6.47 5.69
N SER A 88 7.17 5.95 5.16
CA SER A 88 7.22 4.63 4.51
C SER A 88 8.51 3.90 4.88
N ARG A 89 8.57 2.60 4.58
CA ARG A 89 9.75 1.78 4.87
C ARG A 89 10.91 2.01 3.91
N GLY A 90 10.63 2.46 2.67
CA GLY A 90 11.64 2.52 1.61
C GLY A 90 11.93 1.19 0.92
N TYR A 91 10.91 0.32 0.76
CA TYR A 91 11.10 -1.02 0.18
C TYR A 91 11.71 -0.95 -1.23
N GLY A 92 12.71 -1.79 -1.50
CA GLY A 92 13.45 -1.82 -2.76
C GLY A 92 14.51 -0.70 -2.91
N GLY A 93 14.50 0.30 -2.03
CA GLY A 93 15.50 1.37 -2.00
C GLY A 93 16.83 0.93 -1.40
N ARG A 94 17.90 1.67 -1.74
CA ARG A 94 19.27 1.44 -1.26
C ARG A 94 19.84 2.63 -0.49
N ALA A 95 18.97 3.39 0.19
CA ALA A 95 19.39 4.49 1.04
C ALA A 95 20.43 4.03 2.08
N LYS A 96 21.51 4.80 2.21
CA LYS A 96 22.62 4.50 3.14
C LYS A 96 22.45 5.16 4.51
N LYS A 97 21.59 6.17 4.60
CA LYS A 97 21.33 6.95 5.81
C LYS A 97 19.84 7.07 5.99
N PHE A 98 19.41 6.91 7.24
CA PHE A 98 18.04 7.06 7.67
C PHE A 98 17.98 7.96 8.92
N PRO A 99 16.87 8.68 9.15
CA PRO A 99 15.72 8.84 8.24
C PRO A 99 16.12 9.62 6.97
N LEU A 100 15.48 9.31 5.84
CA LEU A 100 15.70 10.01 4.57
C LEU A 100 14.43 10.75 4.15
N LEU A 101 14.53 12.08 4.02
CA LEU A 101 13.51 12.90 3.36
C LEU A 101 13.59 12.68 1.85
N VAL A 102 12.52 12.18 1.26
CA VAL A 102 12.37 11.94 -0.17
C VAL A 102 11.74 13.18 -0.80
N ASN A 103 12.41 13.71 -1.83
CA ASN A 103 11.92 14.81 -2.64
C ASN A 103 11.78 14.39 -4.11
N ALA A 104 11.32 15.29 -4.98
CA ALA A 104 11.09 15.00 -6.39
C ALA A 104 12.36 14.55 -7.16
N GLU A 105 13.53 14.99 -6.69
CA GLU A 105 14.85 14.71 -7.27
C GLU A 105 15.46 13.40 -6.73
N THR A 106 14.91 12.86 -5.63
CA THR A 106 15.42 11.62 -5.03
C THR A 106 15.19 10.46 -5.99
N HIS A 107 16.28 9.81 -6.40
CA HIS A 107 16.20 8.66 -7.30
C HIS A 107 15.49 7.48 -6.64
N ALA A 108 14.59 6.82 -7.37
CA ALA A 108 13.84 5.66 -6.90
C ALA A 108 14.76 4.49 -6.50
N ALA A 109 15.95 4.35 -7.10
CA ALA A 109 16.95 3.37 -6.68
C ALA A 109 17.44 3.59 -5.22
N ILE A 110 17.32 4.82 -4.71
CA ILE A 110 17.68 5.19 -3.34
C ILE A 110 16.47 5.03 -2.43
N SER A 111 15.33 5.61 -2.80
CA SER A 111 14.15 5.69 -1.92
C SER A 111 13.18 4.52 -2.02
N GLY A 112 13.27 3.73 -3.08
CA GLY A 112 12.20 2.85 -3.56
C GLY A 112 11.25 3.58 -4.52
N ASP A 113 10.58 2.80 -5.38
CA ASP A 113 9.66 3.30 -6.41
C ASP A 113 8.41 3.95 -5.79
N GLU A 114 7.80 3.31 -4.79
CA GLU A 114 6.58 3.82 -4.15
C GLU A 114 6.83 5.15 -3.41
N PRO A 115 7.84 5.31 -2.54
CA PRO A 115 8.08 6.59 -1.87
C PRO A 115 8.46 7.72 -2.84
N ALA A 116 9.24 7.43 -3.89
CA ALA A 116 9.55 8.41 -4.93
C ALA A 116 8.29 8.87 -5.67
N MET A 117 7.39 7.94 -6.01
CA MET A 117 6.12 8.26 -6.65
C MET A 117 5.22 9.10 -5.74
N ILE A 118 5.13 8.75 -4.45
CA ILE A 118 4.35 9.52 -3.46
C ILE A 118 4.91 10.94 -3.34
N ALA A 119 6.23 11.09 -3.17
CA ALA A 119 6.90 12.39 -3.04
C ALA A 119 6.72 13.29 -4.27
N ARG A 120 6.64 12.72 -5.48
CA ARG A 120 6.37 13.47 -6.71
C ARG A 120 4.92 13.93 -6.86
N ARG A 121 3.98 13.25 -6.20
CA ARG A 121 2.53 13.54 -6.26
C ARG A 121 2.04 14.39 -5.10
N LEU A 122 2.80 14.45 -4.02
CA LEU A 122 2.47 15.22 -2.82
C LEU A 122 3.37 16.45 -2.72
N GLY A 123 2.80 17.56 -2.24
CA GLY A 123 3.57 18.75 -1.84
C GLY A 123 4.03 18.71 -0.39
N CYS A 124 3.87 17.56 0.30
CA CYS A 124 4.15 17.42 1.71
C CYS A 124 5.36 16.50 1.97
N PRO A 125 5.99 16.54 3.15
CA PRO A 125 7.15 15.71 3.46
C PRO A 125 6.86 14.22 3.32
N VAL A 126 7.78 13.49 2.69
CA VAL A 126 7.76 12.03 2.61
C VAL A 126 9.08 11.51 3.17
N VAL A 127 9.03 10.74 4.25
CA VAL A 127 10.24 10.22 4.92
C VAL A 127 10.25 8.71 4.84
N ILE A 128 11.41 8.14 4.52
CA ILE A 128 11.63 6.70 4.60
C ILE A 128 12.56 6.34 5.75
N ASP A 129 12.20 5.26 6.44
CA ASP A 129 13.02 4.61 7.46
C ASP A 129 12.49 3.18 7.72
N PRO A 130 13.36 2.14 7.81
CA PRO A 130 12.96 0.83 8.31
C PRO A 130 12.28 0.86 9.69
N ASP A 131 12.72 1.79 10.55
CA ASP A 131 12.08 2.12 11.82
C ASP A 131 11.13 3.32 11.65
N ARG A 132 9.84 3.00 11.60
CA ARG A 132 8.78 4.01 11.46
C ARG A 132 8.69 4.96 12.65
N VAL A 133 9.07 4.52 13.85
CA VAL A 133 9.09 5.38 15.03
C VAL A 133 10.18 6.44 14.86
N ALA A 134 11.35 6.06 14.36
CA ALA A 134 12.44 6.98 14.06
C ALA A 134 12.03 8.00 12.99
N ALA A 135 11.41 7.57 11.89
CA ALA A 135 10.88 8.49 10.87
C ALA A 135 9.86 9.49 11.43
N ALA A 136 8.94 8.99 12.27
CA ALA A 136 7.88 9.80 12.84
C ALA A 136 8.43 10.84 13.84
N ASN A 137 9.32 10.44 14.76
CA ASN A 137 9.98 11.37 15.67
C ASN A 137 10.82 12.41 14.93
N TRP A 138 11.55 12.00 13.90
CA TRP A 138 12.37 12.92 13.10
C TRP A 138 11.55 14.04 12.45
N LEU A 139 10.32 13.73 12.01
CA LEU A 139 9.36 14.70 11.48
C LEU A 139 8.87 15.67 12.56
N VAL A 140 8.52 15.14 13.74
CA VAL A 140 8.01 15.94 14.86
C VAL A 140 9.07 16.88 15.43
N GLU A 141 10.29 16.39 15.63
CA GLU A 141 11.43 17.18 16.14
C GLU A 141 11.76 18.39 15.26
N ARG A 142 11.42 18.32 13.96
CA ARG A 142 11.69 19.38 12.98
C ARG A 142 10.46 20.24 12.68
N ASP A 143 9.36 20.03 13.38
CA ASP A 143 8.06 20.66 13.14
C ASP A 143 7.63 20.61 11.66
N LEU A 144 7.87 19.47 10.99
CA LEU A 144 7.56 19.32 9.57
C LEU A 144 6.10 18.92 9.31
N CYS A 145 5.35 18.55 10.36
CA CYS A 145 3.97 18.11 10.24
C CYS A 145 3.16 18.27 11.52
N ASP A 146 1.84 18.28 11.38
CA ASP A 146 0.88 18.15 12.47
C ASP A 146 0.07 16.85 12.42
N VAL A 147 0.15 16.08 11.33
CA VAL A 147 -0.46 14.75 11.17
C VAL A 147 0.45 13.85 10.34
N ILE A 148 0.58 12.59 10.75
CA ILE A 148 1.46 11.61 10.10
C ILE A 148 0.62 10.51 9.45
N ILE A 149 0.94 10.16 8.21
CA ILE A 149 0.32 9.05 7.48
C ILE A 149 1.37 7.97 7.24
N SER A 150 1.13 6.77 7.74
CA SER A 150 2.05 5.64 7.64
C SER A 150 1.59 4.67 6.54
N ASP A 151 2.31 4.61 5.43
CA ASP A 151 1.99 3.74 4.28
C ASP A 151 2.52 2.32 4.48
N ASP A 152 1.67 1.30 4.39
CA ASP A 152 1.91 -0.12 4.71
C ASP A 152 2.32 -0.36 6.18
N GLY A 153 1.68 0.35 7.10
CA GLY A 153 2.07 0.38 8.51
C GLY A 153 1.37 -0.64 9.43
N LEU A 154 0.38 -1.41 8.98
CA LEU A 154 -0.47 -2.22 9.88
C LEU A 154 0.34 -3.18 10.77
N GLN A 155 1.35 -3.85 10.21
CA GLN A 155 2.21 -4.79 10.95
C GLN A 155 3.31 -4.12 11.82
N HIS A 156 3.45 -2.80 11.77
CA HIS A 156 4.45 -2.03 12.54
C HIS A 156 3.89 -1.58 13.90
N LEU A 157 3.57 -2.55 14.76
CA LEU A 157 2.87 -2.36 16.05
C LEU A 157 3.60 -1.44 17.06
N ALA A 158 4.91 -1.27 16.94
CA ALA A 158 5.68 -0.36 17.80
C ALA A 158 5.34 1.12 17.58
N LEU A 159 4.85 1.50 16.40
CA LEU A 159 4.36 2.86 16.15
C LEU A 159 2.95 2.99 16.72
N GLY A 160 2.81 3.89 17.70
CA GLY A 160 1.52 4.34 18.21
C GLY A 160 0.67 4.90 17.08
N ARG A 161 -0.61 4.53 17.07
CA ARG A 161 -1.56 4.85 16.01
C ARG A 161 -2.85 5.34 16.64
N ASP A 162 -3.43 6.36 16.02
CA ASP A 162 -4.71 6.94 16.44
C ASP A 162 -5.85 6.46 15.53
N LEU A 163 -5.52 6.07 14.30
CA LEU A 163 -6.47 5.54 13.32
C LEU A 163 -5.80 4.49 12.43
N GLU A 164 -6.46 3.35 12.24
CA GLU A 164 -6.09 2.34 11.27
C GLU A 164 -7.07 2.27 10.10
N ILE A 165 -6.52 2.22 8.89
CA ILE A 165 -7.28 2.02 7.65
C ILE A 165 -6.74 0.80 6.91
N ALA A 166 -7.59 -0.19 6.69
CA ALA A 166 -7.30 -1.34 5.83
C ALA A 166 -7.86 -1.14 4.42
N VAL A 167 -7.03 -1.39 3.42
CA VAL A 167 -7.48 -1.47 2.02
C VAL A 167 -7.61 -2.93 1.61
N ILE A 168 -8.80 -3.29 1.11
CA ILE A 168 -9.10 -4.61 0.58
C ILE A 168 -9.46 -4.51 -0.90
N THR A 169 -9.10 -5.52 -1.68
CA THR A 169 -9.37 -5.56 -3.13
C THR A 169 -10.61 -6.35 -3.48
N SER A 170 -11.10 -7.20 -2.59
CA SER A 170 -12.33 -7.96 -2.75
C SER A 170 -12.83 -8.51 -1.40
N ASP A 171 -14.03 -9.11 -1.43
CA ASP A 171 -14.64 -9.81 -0.28
C ASP A 171 -13.81 -10.97 0.27
N ARG A 172 -12.84 -11.42 -0.54
CA ARG A 172 -11.78 -12.31 -0.09
C ARG A 172 -10.50 -11.50 -0.06
N VAL A 173 -10.20 -10.93 1.12
CA VAL A 173 -9.06 -10.01 1.36
C VAL A 173 -7.81 -10.35 0.54
N ALA A 174 -7.46 -11.63 0.44
CA ALA A 174 -6.66 -12.16 -0.68
C ALA A 174 -6.72 -13.70 -0.80
N GLY A 175 -6.60 -14.20 -2.03
CA GLY A 175 -6.27 -15.59 -2.38
C GLY A 175 -7.12 -16.66 -1.69
N ASN A 176 -6.49 -17.71 -1.19
CA ASN A 176 -7.15 -18.87 -0.57
C ASN A 176 -7.62 -18.63 0.89
N GLY A 177 -7.43 -17.41 1.42
CA GLY A 177 -7.81 -16.99 2.77
C GLY A 177 -6.93 -17.55 3.89
N LEU A 178 -5.78 -18.15 3.57
CA LEU A 178 -4.82 -18.64 4.56
C LEU A 178 -3.69 -17.63 4.77
N CYS A 179 -3.06 -17.69 5.94
CA CYS A 179 -1.87 -16.89 6.23
C CYS A 179 -0.63 -17.45 5.53
N LEU A 180 0.44 -16.66 5.47
CA LEU A 180 1.73 -17.10 5.01
C LEU A 180 2.22 -18.32 5.79
N PRO A 181 2.89 -19.31 5.16
CA PRO A 181 3.18 -19.41 3.73
C PRO A 181 2.11 -20.17 2.93
N ALA A 182 1.08 -20.76 3.56
CA ALA A 182 0.05 -21.52 2.85
C ALA A 182 -0.86 -20.63 1.97
N GLY A 183 -0.96 -19.35 2.29
CA GLY A 183 -1.70 -18.35 1.54
C GLY A 183 -1.05 -16.97 1.61
N PRO A 184 -1.67 -15.95 1.01
CA PRO A 184 -1.06 -14.63 0.87
C PRO A 184 -1.27 -13.72 2.09
N LEU A 185 -2.04 -14.13 3.11
CA LEU A 185 -2.38 -13.23 4.21
C LEU A 185 -1.20 -13.06 5.19
N ARG A 186 -0.87 -11.80 5.51
CA ARG A 186 0.06 -11.43 6.59
C ARG A 186 -0.58 -11.60 7.97
N GLU A 187 -1.89 -11.43 8.05
CA GLU A 187 -2.72 -11.60 9.25
C GLU A 187 -4.08 -12.18 8.85
N ASN A 188 -4.73 -12.91 9.75
CA ASN A 188 -6.05 -13.48 9.51
C ASN A 188 -7.08 -12.36 9.18
N GLN A 189 -8.01 -12.63 8.26
CA GLN A 189 -9.11 -11.74 7.90
C GLN A 189 -9.94 -11.24 9.10
N ALA A 190 -10.03 -12.02 10.18
CA ALA A 190 -10.66 -11.58 11.43
C ALA A 190 -10.08 -10.28 11.99
N ARG A 191 -8.82 -9.94 11.66
CA ARG A 191 -8.17 -8.68 12.02
C ARG A 191 -8.92 -7.45 11.53
N LEU A 192 -9.68 -7.55 10.43
CA LEU A 192 -10.49 -6.43 9.94
C LEU A 192 -11.50 -5.93 10.97
N LYS A 193 -11.98 -6.79 11.88
CA LYS A 193 -12.96 -6.41 12.91
C LYS A 193 -12.42 -5.44 13.95
N SER A 194 -11.10 -5.36 14.10
CA SER A 194 -10.44 -4.46 15.04
C SER A 194 -9.70 -3.31 14.34
N ILE A 195 -9.96 -3.09 13.05
CA ILE A 195 -9.46 -1.95 12.28
C ILE A 195 -10.58 -0.92 12.22
N ASP A 196 -10.24 0.36 12.45
CA ASP A 196 -11.23 1.43 12.57
C ASP A 196 -11.99 1.66 11.27
N VAL A 197 -11.29 1.62 10.12
CA VAL A 197 -11.90 1.80 8.81
C VAL A 197 -11.40 0.73 7.84
N VAL A 198 -12.33 0.03 7.19
CA VAL A 198 -12.02 -0.88 6.09
C VAL A 198 -12.55 -0.27 4.80
N ILE A 199 -11.70 -0.13 3.78
CA ILE A 199 -12.05 0.43 2.48
C ILE A 199 -11.88 -0.64 1.41
N SER A 200 -12.95 -0.90 0.65
CA SER A 200 -12.91 -1.79 -0.51
C SER A 200 -12.64 -1.03 -1.80
N ARG A 201 -11.85 -1.62 -2.70
CA ARG A 201 -11.71 -1.16 -4.08
C ARG A 201 -12.82 -1.67 -5.01
N GLU A 202 -13.59 -2.65 -4.57
CA GLU A 202 -14.76 -3.13 -5.30
C GLU A 202 -15.99 -2.31 -4.90
N LYS A 203 -16.79 -1.92 -5.89
CA LYS A 203 -18.02 -1.14 -5.68
C LYS A 203 -19.07 -1.86 -4.83
N LYS A 204 -18.98 -3.19 -4.75
CA LYS A 204 -19.82 -4.02 -3.90
C LYS A 204 -18.89 -4.88 -3.06
N SER A 205 -18.99 -4.73 -1.75
CA SER A 205 -18.25 -5.53 -0.79
C SER A 205 -19.17 -5.90 0.37
N THR A 206 -19.14 -7.16 0.77
CA THR A 206 -19.85 -7.67 1.97
C THR A 206 -19.11 -7.36 3.26
N LEU A 207 -17.84 -6.94 3.17
CA LEU A 207 -16.97 -6.68 4.34
C LEU A 207 -16.99 -5.22 4.82
N THR A 208 -17.45 -4.29 3.99
CA THR A 208 -17.49 -2.86 4.29
C THR A 208 -18.39 -2.13 3.30
N GLU A 209 -19.05 -1.08 3.80
CA GLU A 209 -19.82 -0.13 2.99
C GLU A 209 -18.92 0.97 2.39
N HIS A 210 -17.71 1.17 2.92
CA HIS A 210 -16.78 2.16 2.42
C HIS A 210 -16.05 1.63 1.19
N THR A 211 -16.23 2.31 0.07
CA THR A 211 -15.61 1.96 -1.20
C THR A 211 -14.75 3.11 -1.72
N MET A 212 -13.72 2.76 -2.49
CA MET A 212 -12.91 3.71 -3.24
C MET A 212 -12.86 3.31 -4.71
N ASP A 213 -13.11 4.28 -5.58
CA ASP A 213 -12.95 4.12 -7.02
C ASP A 213 -11.60 4.71 -7.46
N LEU A 214 -10.85 3.94 -8.25
CA LEU A 214 -9.69 4.45 -8.96
C LEU A 214 -10.10 4.89 -10.35
N LEU A 215 -10.19 6.20 -10.55
CA LEU A 215 -10.50 6.79 -11.84
C LEU A 215 -9.21 7.09 -12.61
N PRO A 216 -9.10 6.68 -13.88
CA PRO A 216 -8.01 7.14 -14.73
C PRO A 216 -8.03 8.67 -14.82
N GLY A 217 -6.89 9.29 -14.56
CA GLY A 217 -6.71 10.73 -14.68
C GLY A 217 -6.16 11.10 -16.05
N GLU A 218 -5.12 11.93 -16.03
CA GLU A 218 -4.41 12.37 -17.22
C GLU A 218 -3.27 11.40 -17.59
N CYS A 219 -3.03 11.25 -18.88
CA CYS A 219 -1.79 10.72 -19.42
C CYS A 219 -0.71 11.80 -19.37
N SER A 220 0.49 11.44 -18.95
CA SER A 220 1.67 12.31 -19.06
C SER A 220 2.64 11.75 -20.09
N ARG A 221 3.18 12.60 -20.96
CA ARG A 221 4.22 12.17 -21.90
C ARG A 221 5.50 11.84 -21.13
N LEU A 222 6.11 10.68 -21.40
CA LEU A 222 7.31 10.24 -20.69
C LEU A 222 8.50 11.19 -20.89
N GLU A 223 8.71 11.68 -22.12
CA GLU A 223 9.79 12.62 -22.45
C GLU A 223 9.58 14.02 -21.85
N ASN A 224 8.33 14.38 -21.56
CA ASN A 224 8.01 15.66 -20.93
C ASN A 224 6.74 15.51 -20.06
N PRO A 225 6.90 15.17 -18.77
CA PRO A 225 5.78 14.94 -17.86
C PRO A 225 4.90 16.18 -17.58
N ALA A 226 5.33 17.37 -18.00
CA ALA A 226 4.50 18.57 -17.96
C ALA A 226 3.43 18.57 -19.08
N MET A 227 3.66 17.84 -20.17
CA MET A 227 2.64 17.62 -21.19
C MET A 227 1.66 16.54 -20.73
N ARG A 228 0.45 16.99 -20.39
CA ARG A 228 -0.63 16.13 -19.90
C ARG A 228 -1.86 16.24 -20.79
N LEU A 229 -2.53 15.12 -21.00
CA LEU A 229 -3.80 15.05 -21.71
C LEU A 229 -4.76 14.16 -20.93
N PRO A 230 -6.06 14.48 -20.87
CA PRO A 230 -7.03 13.53 -20.36
C PRO A 230 -7.01 12.27 -21.22
N LEU A 231 -7.19 11.11 -20.59
CA LEU A 231 -7.15 9.81 -21.29
C LEU A 231 -8.13 9.76 -22.46
N SER A 232 -9.28 10.44 -22.33
CA SER A 232 -10.29 10.59 -23.38
C SER A 232 -9.82 11.37 -24.63
N ALA A 233 -8.80 12.21 -24.50
CA ALA A 233 -8.22 12.97 -25.61
C ALA A 233 -6.88 12.39 -26.10
N PHE A 234 -6.45 11.25 -25.53
CA PHE A 234 -5.13 10.70 -25.81
C PHE A 234 -4.97 10.19 -27.24
N TRP A 235 -5.86 9.29 -27.68
CA TRP A 235 -5.73 8.60 -28.96
C TRP A 235 -7.05 7.94 -29.38
N LYS A 236 -7.30 7.76 -30.69
CA LYS A 236 -8.53 7.19 -31.24
C LYS A 236 -8.34 5.83 -31.96
N GLY A 237 -7.19 5.18 -31.80
CA GLY A 237 -6.89 3.89 -32.41
C GLY A 237 -6.28 2.87 -31.43
N PRO A 238 -5.73 1.75 -31.93
CA PRO A 238 -5.10 0.75 -31.07
C PRO A 238 -3.81 1.31 -30.44
N VAL A 239 -3.60 1.02 -29.15
CA VAL A 239 -2.39 1.38 -28.40
C VAL A 239 -1.74 0.16 -27.77
N HIS A 240 -0.40 0.13 -27.75
CA HIS A 240 0.33 -0.87 -26.98
C HIS A 240 0.33 -0.46 -25.50
N ALA A 241 -0.31 -1.26 -24.65
CA ALA A 241 -0.37 -1.03 -23.21
C ALA A 241 0.64 -1.94 -22.50
N ILE A 242 1.62 -1.35 -21.82
CA ILE A 242 2.69 -2.08 -21.12
C ILE A 242 2.49 -1.94 -19.62
N ALA A 243 2.55 -3.04 -18.87
CA ALA A 243 2.37 -3.03 -17.42
C ALA A 243 3.30 -4.02 -16.70
N GLY A 244 4.20 -3.50 -15.85
CA GLY A 244 5.04 -4.27 -14.92
C GLY A 244 4.64 -3.99 -13.48
N ILE A 245 3.41 -4.36 -13.11
CA ILE A 245 2.83 -4.11 -11.78
C ILE A 245 2.18 -5.39 -11.25
N GLY A 246 1.91 -5.46 -9.93
CA GLY A 246 1.36 -6.67 -9.31
C GLY A 246 -0.04 -7.11 -9.79
N ASN A 247 -0.80 -6.24 -10.47
CA ASN A 247 -2.07 -6.59 -11.12
C ASN A 247 -2.19 -5.88 -12.49
N PRO A 248 -1.56 -6.40 -13.55
CA PRO A 248 -1.60 -5.80 -14.89
C PRO A 248 -3.03 -5.74 -15.47
N GLU A 249 -3.85 -6.76 -15.22
CA GLU A 249 -5.21 -6.82 -15.77
C GLU A 249 -6.10 -5.70 -15.23
N GLY A 250 -5.94 -5.31 -13.96
CA GLY A 250 -6.65 -4.15 -13.41
C GLY A 250 -6.33 -2.86 -14.16
N PHE A 251 -5.08 -2.66 -14.58
CA PHE A 251 -4.67 -1.53 -15.40
C PHE A 251 -5.26 -1.62 -16.82
N PHE A 252 -5.16 -2.77 -17.47
CA PHE A 252 -5.71 -2.98 -18.82
C PHE A 252 -7.24 -2.79 -18.85
N SER A 253 -7.95 -3.33 -17.86
CA SER A 253 -9.39 -3.12 -17.71
C SER A 253 -9.74 -1.64 -17.52
N SER A 254 -8.93 -0.88 -16.78
CA SER A 254 -9.14 0.56 -16.61
C SER A 254 -9.00 1.35 -17.91
N LEU A 255 -8.04 0.99 -18.78
CA LEU A 255 -7.87 1.62 -20.09
C LEU A 255 -9.03 1.29 -21.04
N ARG A 256 -9.48 0.03 -21.06
CA ARG A 256 -10.65 -0.39 -21.86
C ARG A 256 -11.91 0.32 -21.40
N THR A 257 -12.11 0.45 -20.09
CA THR A 257 -13.25 1.18 -19.50
C THR A 257 -13.22 2.66 -19.87
N ALA A 258 -12.03 3.23 -20.04
CA ALA A 258 -11.86 4.60 -20.54
C ALA A 258 -12.04 4.74 -22.06
N GLY A 259 -12.37 3.66 -22.77
CA GLY A 259 -12.66 3.67 -24.20
C GLY A 259 -11.45 3.48 -25.12
N LEU A 260 -10.29 3.07 -24.60
CA LEU A 260 -9.12 2.79 -25.41
C LEU A 260 -9.13 1.35 -25.94
N GLU A 261 -8.81 1.20 -27.22
CA GLU A 261 -8.47 -0.08 -27.82
C GLU A 261 -7.00 -0.41 -27.51
N ILE A 262 -6.75 -1.51 -26.79
CA ILE A 262 -5.40 -1.84 -26.29
C ILE A 262 -4.90 -3.18 -26.80
N ILE A 263 -3.59 -3.23 -27.09
CA ILE A 263 -2.79 -4.44 -27.28
C ILE A 263 -1.96 -4.64 -26.01
N PRO A 264 -2.32 -5.59 -25.11
CA PRO A 264 -1.71 -5.70 -23.79
C PRO A 264 -0.35 -6.41 -23.82
N HIS A 265 0.61 -5.89 -23.07
CA HIS A 265 1.95 -6.44 -22.84
C HIS A 265 2.22 -6.49 -21.33
N PRO A 266 1.80 -7.57 -20.63
CA PRO A 266 2.13 -7.75 -19.22
C PRO A 266 3.61 -8.12 -19.05
N PHE A 267 4.26 -7.48 -18.09
CA PHE A 267 5.62 -7.78 -17.66
C PHE A 267 5.63 -8.20 -16.19
N PRO A 268 6.59 -9.06 -15.81
CA PRO A 268 6.73 -9.58 -14.45
C PRO A 268 7.15 -8.52 -13.42
#